data_AF-A0A3G1L179-F1
#
_entry.id   AF-A0A3G1L179-F1
#
_cell.length_a   1.000
_cell.length_b   1.000
_cell.length_c   1.000
_cell.angle_alpha   90.00
_cell.angle_beta   90.00
_cell.angle_gamma   90.00
#
_symmetry.space_group_name_H-M   'P 1'
#
loop_
_entity.id
_entity.type
_entity.pdbx_description
1 polymer ?
#
loop_
_entity_poly.entity_id
_entity_poly.type
_entity_poly.pdbx_seq_one_letter_code
_entity_poly.pdbx_strand_id
1 'polypeptide(L)'
;MVKEPPHTGETLICPVCGAKLTIAQEHPLEAVRSPQKPEEEILERVENYARLRGYVFDENKQEIVRGLLEKNERFGDFYCPCRFDNIPENICPCLETRQGYVNKEGSCL
;
A
#
# COMPACT_ATOMS: atom_id res chain seq x y z
N MET A 1 25.66 -2.37 1.52
CA MET A 1 25.41 -0.96 1.90
C MET A 1 24.68 -0.99 3.22
N VAL A 2 25.32 -0.54 4.31
CA VAL A 2 24.64 -0.38 5.60
C VAL A 2 23.79 0.87 5.47
N LYS A 3 22.45 0.74 5.47
CA LYS A 3 21.57 1.90 5.53
C LYS A 3 21.74 2.53 6.92
N GLU A 4 21.94 3.83 6.97
CA GLU A 4 21.93 4.59 8.22
C GLU A 4 20.61 4.35 8.96
N PRO A 5 20.61 4.32 10.30
CA PRO A 5 19.39 4.14 11.07
C PRO A 5 18.41 5.29 10.80
N PRO A 6 17.11 5.02 10.67
CA PRO A 6 16.14 6.04 10.31
C PRO A 6 15.94 7.04 11.45
N HIS A 7 15.79 8.32 11.10
CA HIS A 7 15.66 9.42 12.06
C HIS A 7 14.24 9.94 12.19
N THR A 8 13.91 10.54 13.33
CA THR A 8 12.59 11.15 13.57
C THR A 8 12.25 12.19 12.49
N GLY A 9 11.06 12.09 11.91
CA GLY A 9 10.60 12.92 10.79
C GLY A 9 11.02 12.43 9.40
N GLU A 10 11.91 11.43 9.30
CA GLU A 10 12.26 10.83 8.02
C GLU A 10 11.07 10.07 7.43
N THR A 11 10.93 10.14 6.10
CA THR A 11 9.92 9.37 5.35
C THR A 11 10.54 8.15 4.71
N LEU A 12 9.91 7.00 4.88
CA LEU A 12 10.34 5.74 4.32
C LEU A 12 9.17 4.94 3.73
N ILE A 13 9.47 4.04 2.80
CA ILE A 13 8.46 3.18 2.18
C ILE A 13 8.36 1.88 2.96
N CYS A 14 7.15 1.53 3.41
CA CYS A 14 6.87 0.26 4.04
C CYS A 14 7.18 -0.90 3.06
N PRO A 15 8.12 -1.80 3.40
CA PRO A 15 8.48 -2.90 2.49
C PRO A 15 7.37 -3.96 2.37
N VAL A 16 6.37 -3.92 3.26
CA VAL A 16 5.26 -4.88 3.28
C VAL A 16 4.11 -4.44 2.37
N CYS A 17 3.75 -3.16 2.38
CA CYS A 17 2.54 -2.67 1.69
C CYS A 17 2.76 -1.47 0.76
N GLY A 18 3.97 -0.91 0.68
CA GLY A 18 4.29 0.23 -0.18
C GLY A 18 3.85 1.60 0.34
N ALA A 19 3.16 1.67 1.50
CA ALA A 19 2.75 2.95 2.08
C ALA A 19 3.96 3.79 2.51
N LYS A 20 3.87 5.12 2.36
CA LYS A 20 4.82 6.04 2.98
C LYS A 20 4.57 6.09 4.48
N LEU A 21 5.65 5.97 5.24
CA LEU A 21 5.66 6.05 6.69
C LEU A 21 6.57 7.21 7.11
N THR A 22 6.17 7.93 8.14
CA THR A 22 7.01 8.92 8.82
C THR A 22 7.44 8.35 10.15
N ILE A 23 8.74 8.44 10.46
CA ILE A 23 9.26 8.04 11.77
C ILE A 23 8.74 9.01 12.83
N ALA A 24 7.94 8.49 13.76
CA ALA A 24 7.40 9.22 14.89
C ALA A 24 8.39 9.23 16.08
N GLN A 25 9.14 8.14 16.25
CA GLN A 25 10.10 7.97 17.34
C GLN A 25 11.20 7.00 16.93
N GLU A 26 12.43 7.24 17.37
CA GLU A 26 13.59 6.37 17.07
C GLU A 26 13.70 5.17 18.03
N HIS A 27 13.39 5.38 19.31
CA HIS A 27 13.56 4.38 20.37
C HIS A 27 12.39 4.38 21.37
N PRO A 28 11.53 3.35 21.35
CA PRO A 28 11.43 2.31 20.32
C PRO A 28 11.14 2.92 18.93
N LEU A 29 11.52 2.21 17.86
CA LEU A 29 11.26 2.70 16.50
C LEU A 29 9.77 2.61 16.22
N GLU A 30 9.13 3.76 16.11
CA GLU A 30 7.73 3.89 15.75
C GLU A 30 7.58 4.69 14.46
N ALA A 31 6.77 4.17 13.54
CA ALA A 31 6.50 4.82 12.27
C ALA A 31 4.98 4.80 12.01
N VAL A 32 4.45 5.94 11.58
CA VAL A 32 3.03 6.13 11.28
C VAL A 32 2.84 6.35 9.79
N ARG A 33 1.65 6.06 9.24
CA ARG A 33 1.35 6.43 7.85
C ARG A 33 1.55 7.94 7.68
N SER A 34 2.30 8.33 6.65
CA SER A 34 2.48 9.73 6.33
C SER A 34 1.14 10.36 5.96
N PRO A 35 0.78 11.54 6.49
CA PRO A 35 -0.48 12.19 6.14
C PRO A 35 -0.45 12.62 4.66
N GLN A 36 -1.41 12.11 3.90
CA GLN A 36 -1.54 12.33 2.45
C GLN A 36 -3.02 12.45 2.08
N LYS A 37 -3.30 13.09 0.94
CA LYS A 37 -4.65 12.99 0.35
C LYS A 37 -4.88 11.55 -0.12
N PRO A 38 -6.10 11.01 -0.04
CA PRO A 38 -6.37 9.62 -0.43
C PRO A 38 -5.91 9.27 -1.86
N GLU A 39 -6.07 10.19 -2.81
CA GLU A 39 -5.66 10.02 -4.21
C GLU A 39 -4.14 9.87 -4.35
N GLU A 40 -3.39 10.72 -3.64
CA GLU A 40 -1.93 10.69 -3.61
C GLU A 40 -1.43 9.44 -2.86
N GLU A 41 -2.05 9.10 -1.72
CA GLU A 41 -1.68 7.94 -0.91
C GLU A 41 -1.82 6.66 -1.73
N ILE A 42 -2.97 6.43 -2.37
CA ILE A 42 -3.22 5.15 -3.03
C ILE A 42 -2.35 4.99 -4.27
N LEU A 43 -2.18 6.04 -5.09
CA LEU A 43 -1.34 6.01 -6.28
C LEU A 43 0.11 5.67 -5.91
N GLU A 44 0.68 6.38 -4.94
CA GLU A 44 2.04 6.11 -4.51
C GLU A 44 2.18 4.75 -3.82
N ARG A 45 1.19 4.33 -3.02
CA ARG A 45 1.20 3.04 -2.33
C ARG A 45 1.24 1.89 -3.32
N VAL A 46 0.37 1.88 -4.33
CA VAL A 46 0.35 0.82 -5.34
C VAL A 46 1.61 0.85 -6.21
N GLU A 47 2.11 2.03 -6.59
CA GLU A 47 3.33 2.16 -7.39
C GLU A 47 4.58 1.70 -6.64
N ASN A 48 4.71 2.10 -5.38
CA ASN A 48 5.78 1.63 -4.52
C ASN A 48 5.72 0.13 -4.32
N TYR A 49 4.52 -0.42 -4.08
CA TYR A 49 4.36 -1.86 -3.93
C TYR A 49 4.75 -2.61 -5.22
N ALA A 50 4.26 -2.17 -6.38
CA ALA A 50 4.62 -2.75 -7.66
C ALA A 50 6.14 -2.70 -7.91
N ARG A 51 6.77 -1.55 -7.68
CA ARG A 51 8.23 -1.37 -7.80
C ARG A 51 9.03 -2.28 -6.87
N LEU A 52 8.60 -2.42 -5.61
CA LEU A 52 9.27 -3.29 -4.62
C LEU A 52 9.18 -4.77 -4.99
N ARG A 53 8.12 -5.17 -5.71
CA ARG A 53 7.89 -6.55 -6.12
C ARG A 53 8.32 -6.86 -7.55
N GLY A 54 8.68 -5.85 -8.34
CA GLY A 54 8.94 -6.00 -9.77
C GLY A 54 7.67 -6.27 -10.59
N TYR A 55 6.50 -5.84 -10.08
CA TYR A 55 5.23 -5.97 -10.79
C TYR A 55 5.01 -4.79 -11.74
N VAL A 56 4.17 -5.03 -12.74
CA VAL A 56 3.67 -4.01 -13.67
C VAL A 56 2.16 -3.92 -13.54
N PHE A 57 1.62 -2.75 -13.91
CA PHE A 57 0.18 -2.57 -14.00
C PHE A 57 -0.33 -2.97 -15.39
N ASP A 58 -1.54 -3.52 -15.43
CA ASP A 58 -2.29 -3.73 -16.66
C ASP A 58 -3.13 -2.49 -17.02
N GLU A 59 -3.98 -2.62 -18.04
CA GLU A 59 -4.93 -1.58 -18.47
C GLU A 59 -5.96 -1.18 -17.40
N ASN A 60 -6.22 -2.05 -16.41
CA ASN A 60 -7.26 -1.84 -15.40
C ASN A 60 -6.81 -0.95 -14.24
N LYS A 61 -5.54 -0.51 -14.19
CA LYS A 61 -4.97 0.31 -13.10
C LYS A 61 -5.91 1.44 -12.67
N GLN A 62 -6.41 2.22 -13.64
CA GLN A 62 -7.20 3.41 -13.35
C GLN A 62 -8.56 3.05 -12.73
N GLU A 63 -9.19 1.98 -13.19
CA GLU A 63 -10.48 1.53 -12.67
C GLU A 63 -10.34 0.97 -11.25
N ILE A 64 -9.28 0.21 -11.00
CA ILE A 64 -8.96 -0.32 -9.67
C ILE A 64 -8.66 0.82 -8.69
N VAL A 65 -7.86 1.82 -9.09
CA VAL A 65 -7.57 3.00 -8.26
C VAL A 65 -8.86 3.77 -7.94
N ARG A 66 -9.74 3.97 -8.92
CA ARG A 66 -11.05 4.59 -8.70
C ARG A 66 -11.88 3.81 -7.68
N GLY A 67 -11.97 2.49 -7.82
CA GLY A 67 -12.71 1.65 -6.88
C GLY A 67 -12.12 1.67 -5.46
N LEU A 68 -10.79 1.75 -5.33
CA LEU A 68 -10.11 1.90 -4.04
C LEU A 68 -10.45 3.23 -3.37
N LEU A 69 -10.53 4.32 -4.14
CA LEU A 69 -10.91 5.64 -3.65
C LEU A 69 -12.37 5.66 -3.19
N GLU A 70 -13.30 5.10 -3.98
CA GLU A 70 -14.70 4.97 -3.59
C GLU A 70 -14.87 4.15 -2.29
N LYS A 71 -14.05 3.11 -2.11
CA LYS A 71 -14.04 2.32 -0.86
C LYS A 71 -13.46 3.13 0.31
N ASN A 72 -12.41 3.91 0.09
CA ASN A 72 -11.83 4.79 1.11
C ASN A 72 -12.85 5.85 1.57
N GLU A 73 -13.52 6.53 0.63
CA GLU A 73 -14.54 7.53 0.93
C GLU A 73 -15.69 6.94 1.75
N ARG A 74 -16.12 5.72 1.44
CA ARG A 74 -17.27 5.08 2.10
C ARG A 74 -16.94 4.38 3.41
N PHE A 75 -15.74 3.84 3.57
CA PHE A 75 -15.40 2.91 4.65
C PHE A 75 -14.12 3.28 5.42
N GLY A 76 -13.37 4.29 4.98
CA GLY A 76 -12.21 4.83 5.70
C GLY A 76 -10.86 4.16 5.44
N ASP A 77 -10.76 3.14 4.58
CA ASP A 77 -9.49 2.59 4.08
C ASP A 77 -9.66 2.04 2.65
N PHE A 78 -8.56 1.75 1.97
CA PHE A 78 -8.54 1.28 0.58
C PHE A 78 -8.89 -0.21 0.48
N TYR A 79 -10.09 -0.59 0.90
CA TYR A 79 -10.59 -1.95 0.73
C TYR A 79 -10.64 -2.34 -0.75
N CYS A 80 -10.24 -3.57 -1.06
CA CYS A 80 -10.17 -4.09 -2.42
C CYS A 80 -11.54 -3.98 -3.12
N PRO A 81 -11.61 -3.32 -4.29
CA PRO A 81 -12.87 -3.19 -5.02
C PRO A 81 -13.35 -4.53 -5.60
N CYS A 82 -12.45 -5.50 -5.78
CA CYS A 82 -12.76 -6.85 -6.27
C CYS A 82 -13.33 -7.78 -5.19
N ARG A 83 -13.47 -7.30 -3.93
CA ARG A 83 -13.99 -8.08 -2.80
C ARG A 83 -15.27 -7.48 -2.24
N PHE A 84 -16.19 -8.36 -1.85
CA PHE A 84 -17.45 -7.97 -1.22
C PHE A 84 -17.22 -7.45 0.20
N ASP A 85 -16.45 -8.19 1.00
CA ASP A 85 -16.23 -7.86 2.42
C ASP A 85 -15.18 -6.76 2.61
N ASN A 86 -15.50 -5.76 3.43
CA ASN A 86 -14.58 -4.70 3.84
C ASN A 86 -13.90 -5.07 5.18
N ILE A 87 -13.07 -6.11 5.14
CA ILE A 87 -12.28 -6.58 6.30
C ILE A 87 -10.79 -6.19 6.17
N PRO A 88 -10.02 -6.11 7.27
CA PRO A 88 -8.63 -5.64 7.25
C PRO A 88 -7.72 -6.39 6.25
N GLU A 89 -7.97 -7.67 6.03
CA GLU A 89 -7.24 -8.52 5.09
C GLU A 89 -7.40 -8.05 3.64
N ASN A 90 -8.51 -7.37 3.33
CA ASN A 90 -8.85 -6.88 2.00
C ASN A 90 -8.35 -5.45 1.73
N ILE A 91 -7.67 -4.79 2.66
CA ILE A 91 -7.08 -3.47 2.41
C ILE A 91 -5.93 -3.61 1.41
N CYS A 92 -5.98 -2.90 0.29
CA CYS A 92 -5.00 -2.98 -0.81
C CYS A 92 -3.60 -2.50 -0.38
N PRO A 93 -2.50 -3.24 -0.66
CA PRO A 93 -2.48 -4.59 -1.18
C PRO A 93 -3.00 -5.58 -0.14
N CYS A 94 -4.01 -6.37 -0.52
CA CYS A 94 -4.64 -7.34 0.36
C CYS A 94 -3.64 -8.40 0.84
N LEU A 95 -4.01 -9.16 1.88
CA LEU A 95 -3.16 -10.18 2.48
C LEU A 95 -2.62 -11.18 1.45
N GLU A 96 -3.47 -11.67 0.55
CA GLU A 96 -3.07 -12.63 -0.50
C GLU A 96 -2.00 -12.03 -1.44
N THR A 97 -2.21 -10.80 -1.90
CA THR A 97 -1.25 -10.08 -2.75
C THR A 97 0.07 -9.87 -2.01
N ARG A 98 0.04 -9.57 -0.71
CA ARG A 98 1.23 -9.48 0.17
C ARG A 98 1.93 -10.83 0.37
N GLN A 99 1.18 -11.92 0.33
CA GLN A 99 1.68 -13.29 0.44
C GLN A 99 2.15 -13.88 -0.91
N GLY A 100 2.15 -13.08 -1.98
CA GLY A 100 2.74 -13.47 -3.26
C GLY A 100 1.77 -14.12 -4.24
N TYR A 101 0.46 -13.89 -4.10
CA TYR A 101 -0.55 -14.40 -5.05
C TYR A 101 -0.22 -14.03 -6.51
N VAL A 102 0.21 -12.79 -6.77
CA VAL A 102 0.62 -12.33 -8.11
C VAL A 102 1.77 -13.16 -8.70
N ASN A 103 2.74 -13.59 -7.88
CA ASN A 103 3.83 -14.45 -8.35
C ASN A 103 3.34 -15.84 -8.75
N LYS A 104 2.27 -16.31 -8.11
CA LYS A 104 1.73 -17.66 -8.31
C LYS A 104 0.76 -17.70 -9.50
N GLU A 105 -0.11 -16.70 -9.61
CA GLU A 105 -1.25 -16.69 -10.56
C GLU A 105 -1.03 -15.72 -11.73
N GLY A 106 0.01 -14.88 -11.68
CA GLY A 106 0.35 -13.90 -12.73
C GLY A 106 -0.28 -12.52 -12.55
N SER A 107 -1.39 -12.41 -11.80
CA SER A 107 -2.06 -11.15 -11.48
C SER A 107 -2.68 -11.18 -10.08
N CYS A 108 -3.12 -10.01 -9.59
CA CYS A 108 -4.12 -10.02 -8.52
C CYS A 108 -5.52 -10.28 -9.12
N LEU A 109 -6.50 -10.52 -8.24
CA LEU A 109 -7.91 -10.66 -8.59
C LEU A 109 -8.54 -9.35 -9.05
#